data_AF-A0A353P909-F1
#
_entry.id   AF-A0A353P909-F1
#
_cell.length_a   1.000
_cell.length_b   1.000
_cell.length_c   1.000
_cell.angle_alpha   90.00
_cell.angle_beta   90.00
_cell.angle_gamma   90.00
#
_symmetry.space_group_name_H-M   'P 1'
#
loop_
_entity.id
_entity.type
_entity.pdbx_description
1 polymer ?
#
loop_
_entity_poly.entity_id
_entity_poly.type
_entity_poly.pdbx_seq_one_letter_code
_entity_poly.pdbx_strand_id
1 'polypeptide(L)'
;MHVVRRMEAALFMSKNQQFEQKAQQLRIQRYSLAAASYLIGGLLLLAVSVLGGGIIPVTADVVLMFMALALGTNSVFYLLFRSGANLRFADPSLTIPQMASGIALITFLMYFAGSYRGLMSIFYLAVMTFGLFHLNTRQLLGLSAYTVACFSAMAVLLKLNHPESIAFMDLFAQLLVLGGLLPWFAVL
;
A
#
# COMPACT_ATOMS: atom_id res chain seq x y z
N MET A 1 17.63 39.38 -32.53
CA MET A 1 17.01 38.03 -32.47
C MET A 1 17.48 37.17 -31.28
N HIS A 2 18.75 37.17 -30.88
CA HIS A 2 19.25 36.32 -29.79
C HIS A 2 18.71 36.63 -28.37
N VAL A 3 18.40 37.90 -28.05
CA VAL A 3 17.91 38.30 -26.72
C VAL A 3 16.46 37.83 -26.48
N VAL A 4 15.59 37.96 -27.48
CA VAL A 4 14.19 37.51 -27.41
C VAL A 4 14.10 36.00 -27.18
N ARG A 5 14.90 35.21 -27.90
CA ARG A 5 14.99 33.75 -27.73
C ARG A 5 15.44 33.33 -26.32
N ARG A 6 16.34 34.10 -25.68
CA ARG A 6 16.79 33.86 -24.30
C ARG A 6 15.71 34.20 -23.27
N MET A 7 14.94 35.27 -23.50
CA MET A 7 13.81 35.61 -22.63
C MET A 7 12.69 34.57 -22.72
N GLU A 8 12.34 34.11 -23.93
CA GLU A 8 11.35 33.04 -24.13
C GLU A 8 11.78 31.73 -23.45
N ALA A 9 13.06 31.36 -23.54
CA ALA A 9 13.58 30.18 -22.87
C ALA A 9 13.55 30.30 -21.33
N ALA A 10 13.91 31.46 -20.78
CA ALA A 10 13.85 31.71 -19.34
C ALA A 10 12.41 31.69 -18.81
N LEU A 11 11.47 32.26 -19.57
CA LEU A 11 10.05 32.28 -19.23
C LEU A 11 9.44 30.88 -19.32
N PHE A 12 9.82 30.08 -20.31
CA PHE A 12 9.45 28.67 -20.42
C PHE A 12 9.99 27.84 -19.24
N MET A 13 11.27 27.99 -18.88
CA MET A 13 11.87 27.29 -17.74
C MET A 13 11.19 27.66 -16.40
N SER A 14 10.92 28.95 -16.16
CA SER A 14 10.22 29.43 -14.96
C SER A 14 8.80 28.84 -14.87
N LYS A 15 8.05 28.86 -15.97
CA LYS A 15 6.69 28.29 -16.02
C LYS A 15 6.73 26.78 -15.75
N ASN A 16 7.69 26.07 -16.35
CA ASN A 16 7.85 24.63 -16.16
C ASN A 16 8.22 24.29 -14.71
N GLN A 17 9.10 25.07 -14.08
CA GLN A 17 9.42 24.93 -12.65
C GLN A 17 8.21 25.18 -11.75
N GLN A 18 7.37 26.18 -12.05
CA GLN A 18 6.12 26.41 -11.31
C GLN A 18 5.11 25.26 -11.46
N PHE A 19 5.00 24.68 -12.66
CA PHE A 19 4.14 23.51 -12.89
C PHE A 19 4.63 22.28 -12.10
N GLU A 20 5.92 22.00 -12.13
CA GLU A 20 6.55 20.92 -11.35
C GLU A 20 6.33 21.11 -9.84
N GLN A 21 6.51 22.34 -9.32
CA GLN A 21 6.27 22.65 -7.92
C GLN A 21 4.81 22.46 -7.49
N LYS A 22 3.85 22.92 -8.30
CA LYS A 22 2.42 22.70 -8.04
C LYS A 22 2.04 21.22 -8.11
N ALA A 23 2.57 20.48 -9.07
CA ALA A 23 2.36 19.04 -9.19
C ALA A 23 2.93 18.31 -7.97
N GLN A 24 4.11 18.69 -7.49
CA GLN A 24 4.72 18.12 -6.29
C GLN A 24 3.91 18.44 -5.03
N GLN A 25 3.39 19.67 -4.88
CA GLN A 25 2.51 20.03 -3.76
C GLN A 25 1.22 19.19 -3.76
N LEU A 26 0.60 19.00 -4.93
CA LEU A 26 -0.58 18.14 -5.05
C LEU A 26 -0.28 16.67 -4.74
N ARG A 27 0.90 16.16 -5.13
CA ARG A 27 1.36 14.81 -4.76
C ARG A 27 1.49 14.67 -3.25
N ILE A 28 2.14 15.63 -2.58
CA ILE A 28 2.31 15.64 -1.11
C ILE A 28 0.95 15.75 -0.42
N GLN A 29 0.04 16.58 -0.93
CA GLN A 29 -1.29 16.77 -0.34
C GLN A 29 -2.15 15.51 -0.48
N ARG A 30 -2.19 14.88 -1.66
CA ARG A 30 -2.87 13.59 -1.88
C ARG A 30 -2.25 12.46 -1.05
N TYR A 31 -0.92 12.47 -0.92
CA TYR A 31 -0.20 11.52 -0.09
C TYR A 31 -0.50 11.67 1.41
N SER A 32 -0.61 12.90 1.92
CA SER A 32 -0.98 13.14 3.32
C SER A 32 -2.39 12.63 3.66
N LEU A 33 -3.31 12.61 2.68
CA LEU A 33 -4.64 12.03 2.84
C LEU A 33 -4.59 10.49 2.91
N ALA A 34 -3.70 9.85 2.14
CA ALA A 34 -3.46 8.41 2.21
C ALA A 34 -2.83 7.98 3.54
N ALA A 35 -1.91 8.78 4.10
CA ALA A 35 -1.36 8.55 5.44
C ALA A 35 -2.46 8.55 6.52
N ALA A 36 -3.46 9.42 6.40
CA ALA A 36 -4.62 9.44 7.29
C ALA A 36 -5.48 8.16 7.17
N SER A 37 -5.56 7.55 5.99
CA SER A 37 -6.30 6.29 5.78
C SER A 37 -5.71 5.10 6.56
N TYR A 38 -4.38 5.05 6.73
CA TYR A 38 -3.73 4.02 7.56
C TYR A 38 -4.02 4.21 9.05
N LEU A 39 -4.07 5.46 9.52
CA LEU A 39 -4.48 5.78 10.89
C LEU A 39 -5.94 5.38 11.13
N ILE A 40 -6.83 5.68 10.18
CA ILE A 40 -8.25 5.27 10.24
C ILE A 40 -8.36 3.74 10.23
N GLY A 41 -7.62 3.04 9.37
CA GLY A 41 -7.61 1.58 9.32
C GLY A 41 -7.15 0.96 10.66
N GLY A 42 -6.03 1.44 11.21
CA GLY A 42 -5.51 0.99 12.50
C GLY A 42 -6.47 1.28 13.67
N LEU A 43 -7.10 2.47 13.67
CA LEU A 43 -8.11 2.84 14.67
C LEU A 43 -9.40 2.02 14.53
N LEU A 44 -9.83 1.70 13.32
CA LEU A 44 -10.98 0.83 13.08
C LEU A 44 -10.71 -0.60 13.57
N LEU A 45 -9.51 -1.12 13.34
CA LEU A 45 -9.10 -2.42 13.88
C LEU A 45 -9.10 -2.45 15.40
N LEU A 46 -8.55 -1.41 16.03
CA LEU A 46 -8.58 -1.25 17.49
C LEU A 46 -10.02 -1.10 18.01
N ALA A 47 -10.85 -0.33 17.32
CA ALA A 47 -12.24 -0.16 17.68
C ALA A 47 -13.01 -1.48 17.57
N VAL A 48 -12.79 -2.27 16.52
CA VAL A 48 -13.43 -3.58 16.35
C VAL A 48 -12.90 -4.60 17.38
N SER A 49 -11.60 -4.58 17.70
CA SER A 49 -11.06 -5.49 18.73
C SER A 49 -11.58 -5.16 20.12
N VAL A 50 -11.73 -3.88 20.47
CA VAL A 50 -12.23 -3.43 21.79
C VAL A 50 -13.77 -3.51 21.88
N LEU A 51 -14.50 -2.94 20.92
CA LEU A 51 -15.97 -2.89 20.93
C LEU A 51 -16.63 -4.21 20.54
N GLY A 52 -15.94 -5.03 19.76
CA GLY A 52 -16.38 -6.39 19.45
C GLY A 52 -16.14 -7.38 20.59
N GLY A 53 -15.61 -6.97 21.75
CA GLY A 53 -15.34 -7.89 22.86
C GLY A 53 -14.21 -8.89 22.59
N GLY A 54 -13.21 -8.51 21.79
CA GLY A 54 -12.07 -9.38 21.45
C GLY A 54 -12.32 -10.33 20.28
N ILE A 55 -13.40 -10.13 19.51
CA ILE A 55 -13.72 -10.87 18.27
C ILE A 55 -12.48 -11.03 17.39
N ILE A 56 -11.74 -9.95 17.13
CA ILE A 56 -10.43 -10.03 16.48
C ILE A 56 -9.36 -10.10 17.58
N PRO A 57 -8.55 -11.18 17.66
CA PRO A 57 -7.55 -11.39 18.72
C PRO A 57 -6.28 -10.56 18.49
N VAL A 58 -6.44 -9.26 18.22
CA VAL A 58 -5.33 -8.33 18.02
C VAL A 58 -5.07 -7.63 19.35
N THR A 59 -3.89 -7.89 19.93
CA THR A 59 -3.42 -7.25 21.16
C THR A 59 -3.03 -5.80 20.91
N ALA A 60 -3.10 -4.95 21.94
CA ALA A 60 -2.67 -3.54 21.87
C ALA A 60 -1.23 -3.38 21.34
N ASP A 61 -0.32 -4.28 21.71
CA ASP A 61 1.08 -4.26 21.25
C ASP A 61 1.20 -4.44 19.73
N VAL A 62 0.34 -5.28 19.14
CA VAL A 62 0.30 -5.50 17.69
C VAL A 62 -0.24 -4.25 16.98
N VAL A 63 -1.24 -3.58 17.57
CA VAL A 63 -1.74 -2.30 17.03
C VAL A 63 -0.65 -1.24 17.09
N LEU A 64 0.08 -1.12 18.21
CA LEU A 64 1.18 -0.17 18.35
C LEU A 64 2.31 -0.48 17.35
N MET A 65 2.66 -1.75 17.16
CA MET A 65 3.66 -2.17 16.17
C MET A 65 3.20 -1.84 14.75
N PHE A 66 1.94 -2.12 14.41
CA PHE A 66 1.37 -1.74 13.12
C PHE A 66 1.41 -0.22 12.90
N MET A 67 1.00 0.56 13.88
CA MET A 67 1.01 2.03 13.81
C MET A 67 2.44 2.56 13.67
N ALA A 68 3.41 2.00 14.38
CA ALA A 68 4.82 2.35 14.25
C ALA A 68 5.37 2.02 12.84
N LEU A 69 5.07 0.83 12.31
CA LEU A 69 5.47 0.43 10.95
C LEU A 69 4.81 1.31 9.88
N ALA A 70 3.51 1.59 10.04
CA ALA A 70 2.75 2.44 9.12
C ALA A 70 3.29 3.87 9.15
N LEU A 71 3.49 4.47 10.32
CA LEU A 71 4.04 5.81 10.47
C LEU A 71 5.48 5.89 9.97
N GLY A 72 6.32 4.89 10.24
CA GLY A 72 7.69 4.81 9.75
C GLY A 72 7.74 4.76 8.23
N THR A 73 6.96 3.85 7.63
CA THR A 73 6.81 3.74 6.17
C THR A 73 6.33 5.06 5.57
N ASN A 74 5.32 5.69 6.17
CA ASN A 74 4.80 6.94 5.65
C ASN A 74 5.78 8.11 5.77
N SER A 75 6.56 8.13 6.86
CA SER A 75 7.61 9.13 7.08
C SER A 75 8.70 9.02 6.01
N VAL A 76 9.09 7.80 5.63
CA VAL A 76 10.08 7.57 4.56
C VAL A 76 9.59 8.16 3.24
N PHE A 77 8.37 7.83 2.82
CA PHE A 77 7.80 8.39 1.59
C PHE A 77 7.66 9.91 1.66
N TYR A 78 7.15 10.45 2.78
CA TYR A 78 7.06 11.89 2.98
C TYR A 78 8.42 12.59 2.83
N LEU A 79 9.48 12.05 3.42
CA LEU A 79 10.83 12.60 3.30
C LEU A 79 11.35 12.51 1.86
N LEU A 80 11.04 11.43 1.12
CA LEU A 80 11.39 11.30 -0.30
C LEU A 80 10.68 12.34 -1.16
N PHE A 81 9.41 12.64 -0.89
CA PHE A 81 8.68 13.70 -1.57
C PHE A 81 9.18 15.09 -1.19
N ARG A 82 9.45 15.33 0.10
CA ARG A 82 9.93 16.63 0.60
C ARG A 82 11.33 16.98 0.07
N SER A 83 12.21 15.98 -0.03
CA SER A 83 13.56 16.15 -0.56
C SER A 83 13.62 16.24 -2.09
N GLY A 84 12.51 15.96 -2.79
CA GLY A 84 12.48 15.85 -4.25
C GLY A 84 13.23 14.63 -4.79
N ALA A 85 13.69 13.71 -3.92
CA ALA A 85 14.37 12.49 -4.32
C ALA A 85 13.44 11.58 -5.16
N ASN A 86 12.13 11.65 -4.93
CA ASN A 86 11.12 10.96 -5.73
C ASN A 86 11.23 11.29 -7.24
N LEU A 87 11.64 12.52 -7.61
CA LEU A 87 11.77 12.95 -9.00
C LEU A 87 12.90 12.24 -9.76
N ARG A 88 13.81 11.55 -9.05
CA ARG A 88 14.89 10.77 -9.66
C ARG A 88 14.45 9.38 -10.11
N PHE A 89 13.26 8.94 -9.70
CA PHE A 89 12.72 7.64 -10.07
C PHE A 89 11.89 7.75 -11.36
N ALA A 90 11.81 6.64 -12.10
CA ALA A 90 11.03 6.55 -13.33
C ALA A 90 9.53 6.86 -13.11
N ASP A 91 9.02 6.52 -11.92
CA ASP A 91 7.70 6.96 -11.45
C ASP A 91 7.86 7.90 -10.24
N PRO A 92 7.75 9.22 -10.44
CA PRO A 92 7.84 10.21 -9.36
C PRO A 92 6.74 10.10 -8.30
N SER A 93 5.66 9.39 -8.58
CA SER A 93 4.60 9.13 -7.61
C SER A 93 4.96 7.97 -6.66
N LEU A 94 6.00 7.20 -6.96
CA LEU A 94 6.40 6.02 -6.19
C LEU A 94 5.21 5.07 -5.92
N THR A 95 4.31 4.92 -6.89
CA THR A 95 3.04 4.20 -6.70
C THR A 95 3.29 2.73 -6.40
N ILE A 96 4.17 2.07 -7.16
CA ILE A 96 4.49 0.64 -6.95
C ILE A 96 5.10 0.42 -5.54
N PRO A 97 6.16 1.15 -5.12
CA PRO A 97 6.67 1.04 -3.75
C PRO A 97 5.60 1.28 -2.68
N GLN A 98 4.72 2.28 -2.86
CA GLN A 98 3.65 2.55 -1.89
C GLN A 98 2.65 1.41 -1.80
N MET A 99 2.19 0.88 -2.93
CA MET A 99 1.28 -0.26 -2.97
C MET A 99 1.91 -1.51 -2.36
N ALA A 100 3.18 -1.80 -2.69
CA ALA A 100 3.92 -2.92 -2.13
C ALA A 100 4.07 -2.83 -0.60
N SER A 101 4.37 -1.63 -0.09
CA SER A 101 4.41 -1.40 1.36
C SER A 101 3.04 -1.55 2.02
N GLY A 102 1.97 -1.07 1.36
CA GLY A 102 0.60 -1.25 1.83
C GLY A 102 0.20 -2.73 1.91
N ILE A 103 0.51 -3.50 0.86
CA ILE A 103 0.31 -4.97 0.83
C ILE A 103 1.07 -5.64 1.98
N ALA A 104 2.33 -5.26 2.22
CA ALA A 104 3.11 -5.83 3.31
C ALA A 104 2.51 -5.52 4.70
N LEU A 105 2.05 -4.29 4.92
CA LEU A 105 1.38 -3.88 6.16
C LEU A 105 0.06 -4.61 6.39
N ILE A 106 -0.76 -4.78 5.33
CA ILE A 106 -1.99 -5.58 5.38
C ILE A 106 -1.66 -7.04 5.71
N THR A 107 -0.63 -7.60 5.06
CA THR A 107 -0.17 -8.99 5.29
C THR A 107 0.25 -9.19 6.74
N PHE A 108 1.02 -8.25 7.30
CA PHE A 108 1.45 -8.26 8.69
C PHE A 108 0.25 -8.34 9.63
N LEU A 109 -0.75 -7.50 9.41
CA LEU A 109 -1.96 -7.49 10.23
C LEU A 109 -2.79 -8.77 10.06
N MET A 110 -2.90 -9.29 8.83
CA MET A 110 -3.57 -10.55 8.55
C MET A 110 -2.98 -11.71 9.35
N TYR A 111 -1.68 -11.73 9.60
CA TYR A 111 -1.06 -12.76 10.44
C TYR A 111 -1.76 -12.87 11.81
N PHE A 112 -2.15 -11.74 12.41
CA PHE A 112 -2.80 -11.67 13.73
C PHE A 112 -4.34 -11.69 13.68
N ALA A 113 -4.95 -11.60 12.50
CA ALA A 113 -6.40 -11.44 12.37
C ALA A 113 -7.23 -12.70 12.66
N GLY A 114 -6.61 -13.85 12.96
CA GLY A 114 -7.32 -15.09 13.26
C GLY A 114 -8.29 -15.51 12.13
N SER A 115 -9.51 -15.91 12.49
CA SER A 115 -10.56 -16.32 11.54
C SER A 115 -11.03 -15.18 10.62
N TYR A 116 -10.71 -13.92 10.93
CA TYR A 116 -11.12 -12.74 10.16
C TYR A 116 -10.18 -12.38 9.00
N ARG A 117 -9.15 -13.19 8.75
CA ARG A 117 -8.22 -13.02 7.60
C ARG A 117 -8.93 -12.89 6.26
N GLY A 118 -10.04 -13.62 6.07
CA GLY A 118 -10.83 -13.53 4.85
C GLY A 118 -11.38 -12.12 4.61
N LEU A 119 -11.86 -11.45 5.66
CA LEU A 119 -12.33 -10.07 5.57
C LEU A 119 -11.20 -9.09 5.24
N MET A 120 -10.03 -9.31 5.83
CA MET A 120 -8.85 -8.47 5.58
C MET A 120 -8.34 -8.57 4.14
N SER A 121 -8.65 -9.66 3.43
CA SER A 121 -8.28 -9.84 2.02
C SER A 121 -8.96 -8.81 1.09
N ILE A 122 -10.07 -8.19 1.52
CA ILE A 122 -10.73 -7.10 0.79
C ILE A 122 -9.79 -5.89 0.65
N PHE A 123 -8.90 -5.66 1.62
CA PHE A 123 -7.92 -4.56 1.52
C PHE A 123 -6.90 -4.80 0.39
N TYR A 124 -6.53 -6.04 0.07
CA TYR A 124 -5.71 -6.31 -1.11
C TYR A 124 -6.43 -5.91 -2.40
N LEU A 125 -7.73 -6.19 -2.50
CA LEU A 125 -8.53 -5.77 -3.66
C LEU A 125 -8.62 -4.25 -3.75
N ALA A 126 -8.83 -3.56 -2.63
CA ALA A 126 -8.86 -2.11 -2.60
C ALA A 126 -7.54 -1.50 -3.11
N VAL A 127 -6.40 -2.04 -2.66
CA VAL A 127 -5.08 -1.62 -3.15
C VAL A 127 -4.94 -1.91 -4.65
N MET A 128 -5.32 -3.09 -5.12
CA MET A 128 -5.20 -3.45 -6.53
C MET A 128 -6.09 -2.60 -7.45
N THR A 129 -7.30 -2.27 -7.02
CA THR A 129 -8.20 -1.34 -7.73
C THR A 129 -7.58 0.05 -7.86
N PHE A 130 -6.85 0.52 -6.86
CA PHE A 130 -6.10 1.77 -6.97
C PHE A 130 -5.01 1.69 -8.07
N GLY A 131 -4.38 0.51 -8.21
CA GLY A 131 -3.39 0.24 -9.25
C GLY A 131 -3.95 0.33 -10.68
N LEU A 132 -5.21 -0.04 -10.91
CA LEU A 132 -5.84 -0.02 -12.25
C LEU A 132 -5.76 1.35 -12.92
N PHE A 133 -5.92 2.42 -12.14
CA PHE A 133 -5.95 3.78 -12.68
C PHE A 133 -4.55 4.37 -12.92
N HIS A 134 -3.49 3.71 -12.42
CA HIS A 134 -2.15 4.29 -12.35
C HIS A 134 -1.06 3.42 -12.98
N LEU A 135 -1.29 2.12 -13.17
CA LEU A 135 -0.28 1.14 -13.58
C LEU A 135 -0.69 0.41 -14.85
N ASN A 136 0.31 -0.07 -15.61
CA ASN A 136 0.06 -0.95 -16.74
C ASN A 136 -0.17 -2.40 -16.29
N THR A 137 -0.74 -3.23 -17.18
CA THR A 137 -1.03 -4.66 -16.93
C THR A 137 0.17 -5.44 -16.40
N ARG A 138 1.39 -5.17 -16.90
CA ARG A 138 2.60 -5.89 -16.43
C ARG A 138 2.94 -5.54 -14.99
N GLN A 139 2.82 -4.27 -14.62
CA GLN A 139 3.05 -3.79 -13.25
C GLN A 139 1.97 -4.33 -12.30
N LEU A 140 0.71 -4.37 -12.74
CA LEU A 140 -0.39 -4.98 -11.98
C LEU A 140 -0.20 -6.48 -11.79
N LEU A 141 0.21 -7.22 -12.82
CA LEU A 141 0.54 -8.64 -12.70
C LEU A 141 1.72 -8.86 -11.73
N GLY A 142 2.72 -7.97 -11.76
CA GLY A 142 3.83 -7.99 -10.79
C GLY A 142 3.35 -7.79 -9.35
N LEU A 143 2.47 -6.83 -9.10
CA LEU A 143 1.88 -6.58 -7.77
C LEU A 143 0.95 -7.71 -7.33
N SER A 144 0.21 -8.30 -8.26
CA SER A 144 -0.61 -9.50 -8.01
C SER A 144 0.26 -10.67 -7.55
N ALA A 145 1.33 -10.97 -8.29
CA ALA A 145 2.29 -12.00 -7.92
C ALA A 145 2.96 -11.72 -6.56
N TYR A 146 3.34 -10.47 -6.30
CA TYR A 146 3.86 -10.04 -5.01
C TYR A 146 2.86 -10.25 -3.87
N THR A 147 1.59 -9.91 -4.08
CA THR A 147 0.52 -10.10 -3.08
C THR A 147 0.31 -11.58 -2.76
N VAL A 148 0.28 -12.44 -3.79
CA VAL A 148 0.19 -13.90 -3.62
C VAL A 148 1.41 -14.43 -2.87
N ALA A 149 2.61 -13.93 -3.16
CA ALA A 149 3.82 -14.31 -2.46
C ALA A 149 3.80 -13.89 -0.98
N CYS A 150 3.38 -12.66 -0.67
CA CYS A 150 3.22 -12.18 0.71
C CYS A 150 2.21 -13.01 1.49
N PHE A 151 1.04 -13.28 0.90
CA PHE A 151 0.02 -14.13 1.53
C PHE A 151 0.53 -15.56 1.75
N SER A 152 1.20 -16.14 0.76
CA SER A 152 1.79 -17.48 0.86
C SER A 152 2.83 -17.56 1.97
N ALA A 153 3.74 -16.59 2.03
CA ALA A 153 4.76 -16.50 3.08
C ALA A 153 4.12 -16.38 4.47
N MET A 154 3.09 -15.54 4.61
CA MET A 154 2.31 -15.40 5.85
C MET A 154 1.63 -16.71 6.24
N ALA A 155 1.01 -17.42 5.28
CA ALA A 155 0.37 -18.70 5.52
C ALA A 155 1.36 -19.79 5.98
N VAL A 156 2.54 -19.85 5.36
CA VAL A 156 3.62 -20.77 5.76
C VAL A 156 4.11 -20.43 7.18
N LEU A 157 4.41 -19.17 7.46
CA LEU A 157 4.83 -18.72 8.79
C LEU A 157 3.79 -19.04 9.86
N LEU A 158 2.50 -18.82 9.54
CA LEU A 158 1.41 -19.12 10.46
C LEU A 158 1.32 -20.62 10.76
N LYS A 159 1.50 -21.48 9.75
CA LYS A 159 1.51 -22.94 9.94
C LYS A 159 2.72 -23.43 10.75
N LEU A 160 3.88 -22.78 10.61
CA LEU A 160 5.07 -23.12 11.39
C LEU A 160 4.94 -22.71 12.86
N ASN A 161 4.40 -21.51 13.13
CA ASN A 161 4.31 -20.98 14.49
C ASN A 161 3.05 -21.45 15.24
N HIS A 162 1.94 -21.69 14.53
CA HIS A 162 0.65 -22.07 15.11
C HIS A 162 -0.05 -23.15 14.27
N PRO A 163 0.41 -24.41 14.32
CA PRO A 163 -0.11 -25.51 13.48
C PRO A 163 -1.61 -25.74 13.64
N GLU A 164 -2.10 -25.58 14.87
CA GLU A 164 -3.48 -25.79 15.34
C GLU A 164 -4.44 -24.63 14.99
N SER A 165 -3.92 -23.46 14.55
CA SER A 165 -4.73 -22.22 14.52
C SER A 165 -5.83 -22.21 13.46
N ILE A 166 -5.61 -22.83 12.30
CA ILE A 166 -6.55 -22.82 11.16
C ILE A 166 -6.39 -24.11 10.32
N ALA A 167 -7.51 -24.56 9.75
CA ALA A 167 -7.54 -25.64 8.78
C ALA A 167 -6.78 -25.27 7.51
N PHE A 168 -5.95 -26.18 7.01
CA PHE A 168 -5.19 -25.96 5.76
C PHE A 168 -6.10 -25.55 4.59
N MET A 169 -7.34 -26.06 4.56
CA MET A 169 -8.31 -25.76 3.51
C MET A 169 -8.72 -24.30 3.45
N ASP A 170 -8.81 -23.58 4.58
CA ASP A 170 -9.20 -22.16 4.56
C ASP A 170 -8.09 -21.29 3.97
N LEU A 171 -6.83 -21.57 4.35
CA LEU A 171 -5.65 -20.91 3.81
C LEU A 171 -5.49 -21.19 2.30
N PHE A 172 -5.71 -22.44 1.90
CA PHE A 172 -5.63 -22.85 0.51
C PHE A 172 -6.76 -22.24 -0.34
N ALA A 173 -7.99 -22.21 0.16
CA ALA A 173 -9.10 -21.57 -0.52
C ALA A 173 -8.86 -20.07 -0.72
N GLN A 174 -8.37 -19.37 0.30
CA GLN A 174 -7.99 -17.95 0.17
C GLN A 174 -6.85 -17.75 -0.82
N LEU A 175 -5.84 -18.63 -0.82
CA LEU A 175 -4.75 -18.58 -1.79
C LEU A 175 -5.26 -18.76 -3.23
N LEU A 176 -6.17 -19.70 -3.46
CA LEU A 176 -6.79 -19.90 -4.77
C LEU A 176 -7.61 -18.70 -5.22
N VAL A 177 -8.42 -18.14 -4.31
CA VAL A 177 -9.22 -16.94 -4.61
C VAL A 177 -8.31 -15.77 -4.95
N LEU A 178 -7.28 -15.49 -4.15
CA LEU A 178 -6.32 -14.41 -4.44
C LEU A 178 -5.53 -14.68 -5.72
N GLY A 179 -5.07 -15.92 -5.91
CA GLY A 179 -4.30 -16.34 -7.08
C GLY A 179 -5.09 -16.32 -8.39
N GLY A 180 -6.41 -16.44 -8.35
CA GLY A 180 -7.27 -16.26 -9.53
C GLY A 180 -7.76 -14.83 -9.72
N LEU A 181 -8.24 -14.21 -8.64
CA LEU A 181 -8.90 -12.91 -8.68
C LEU A 181 -7.93 -11.77 -8.96
N LEU A 182 -6.75 -11.77 -8.34
CA LEU A 182 -5.79 -10.67 -8.50
C LEU A 182 -5.19 -10.60 -9.91
N PRO A 183 -4.79 -11.71 -10.56
CA PRO A 183 -4.38 -11.67 -11.96
C PRO A 183 -5.52 -11.34 -12.92
N TRP A 184 -6.74 -11.82 -12.64
CA TRP A 184 -7.92 -11.43 -13.43
C TRP A 184 -8.13 -9.92 -13.43
N PHE A 185 -8.06 -9.30 -12.24
CA PHE A 185 -8.11 -7.85 -12.11
C PHE A 185 -7.00 -7.14 -12.89
N ALA A 186 -5.80 -7.71 -12.96
CA ALA A 186 -4.69 -7.08 -13.68
C ALA A 186 -4.87 -7.04 -15.20
N VAL A 187 -5.68 -7.94 -15.77
CA VAL A 187 -5.90 -8.09 -17.22
C VAL A 187 -7.15 -7.36 -17.72
N LEU A 188 -8.02 -6.92 -16.79
CA LEU A 188 -9.25 -6.19 -17.05
C LEU A 188 -8.96 -4.75 -17.52
#